data_AF-A0A413CXC2-F1
#
_entry.id   AF-A0A413CXC2-F1
#
_cell.length_a   1.000
_cell.length_b   1.000
_cell.length_c   1.000
_cell.angle_alpha   90.00
_cell.angle_beta   90.00
_cell.angle_gamma   90.00
#
_symmetry.space_group_name_H-M   'P 1'
#
loop_
_entity.id
_entity.type
_entity.pdbx_description
1 polymer ?
#
loop_
_entity_poly.entity_id
_entity_poly.type
_entity_poly.pdbx_seq_one_letter_code
_entity_poly.pdbx_strand_id
1 'polypeptide(L)'
;MNTQTIKDEWIIHLNNNKVLYQRNNNGRPMHNLNLNREEQNRMDIYMNDFISNDKSLFLTEMNRNKHFEKDSNLNVFHKIYQWFTKDLNVVLPDMPLKKFAYYYDESTLNNIKKIVRSFDTGIEFIEIKNMSEEQLQNKIGISLYKDVIGELKKKVQKQGQELNLSMQSKKEFFNITMNDNYDLEIKTLCFKHGKSMLDFEFCE
;
A
#
# COMPACT_ATOMS: atom_id res chain seq x y z
N MET A 1 8.72 -26.82 22.52
CA MET A 1 7.65 -25.96 21.97
C MET A 1 8.09 -24.52 22.16
N ASN A 2 8.28 -23.73 21.09
CA ASN A 2 8.57 -22.31 21.23
C ASN A 2 7.27 -21.59 21.63
N THR A 3 7.15 -21.20 22.89
CA THR A 3 6.06 -20.31 23.35
C THR A 3 6.44 -18.89 22.99
N GLN A 4 5.83 -18.33 21.94
CA GLN A 4 5.93 -16.91 21.66
C GLN A 4 5.14 -16.14 22.72
N THR A 5 5.80 -15.19 23.38
CA THR A 5 5.21 -14.35 24.43
C THR A 5 5.51 -12.89 24.10
N ILE A 6 4.53 -12.01 24.29
CA ILE A 6 4.69 -10.57 24.18
C ILE A 6 5.39 -10.08 25.45
N LYS A 7 6.54 -9.41 25.29
CA LYS A 7 7.32 -8.90 26.43
C LYS A 7 6.94 -7.48 26.82
N ASP A 8 6.69 -6.66 25.81
CA ASP A 8 6.45 -5.23 25.96
C ASP A 8 5.49 -4.79 24.86
N GLU A 9 4.68 -3.78 25.16
CA GLU A 9 3.74 -3.17 24.22
C GLU A 9 3.60 -1.68 24.57
N TRP A 10 3.64 -0.81 23.56
CA TRP A 10 3.47 0.63 23.73
C TRP A 10 2.70 1.24 22.57
N ILE A 11 1.91 2.27 22.90
CA ILE A 11 1.24 3.14 21.94
C ILE A 11 1.67 4.57 22.25
N ILE A 12 2.36 5.20 21.31
CA ILE A 12 2.98 6.51 21.49
C ILE A 12 2.47 7.47 20.41
N HIS A 13 2.09 8.68 20.85
CA HIS A 13 1.82 9.79 19.94
C HIS A 13 3.12 10.52 19.62
N LEU A 14 3.69 10.27 18.43
CA LEU A 14 5.01 10.72 18.02
C LEU A 14 5.22 12.24 18.12
N ASN A 15 4.27 13.05 17.65
CA ASN A 15 4.45 14.51 17.61
C ASN A 15 4.62 15.14 19.01
N ASN A 16 4.10 14.48 20.05
CA ASN A 16 4.10 15.02 21.42
C ASN A 16 4.89 14.13 22.38
N ASN A 17 5.56 13.08 21.88
CA ASN A 17 6.15 12.00 22.67
C ASN A 17 5.27 11.51 23.83
N LYS A 18 3.94 11.52 23.61
CA LYS A 18 2.98 11.18 24.65
C LYS A 18 2.69 9.69 24.59
N VAL A 19 3.04 8.96 25.65
CA VAL A 19 2.64 7.56 25.82
C VAL A 19 1.14 7.52 26.11
N LEU A 20 0.37 6.86 25.25
CA LEU A 20 -1.07 6.63 25.45
C LEU A 20 -1.31 5.38 26.28
N TYR A 21 -0.56 4.33 26.01
CA TYR A 21 -0.59 3.05 26.69
C TYR A 21 0.80 2.42 26.68
N GLN A 22 1.19 1.76 27.77
CA GLN A 22 2.37 0.92 27.81
C GLN A 22 2.22 -0.23 28.81
N ARG A 23 2.90 -1.34 28.54
CA ARG A 23 3.13 -2.41 29.50
C ARG A 23 4.49 -3.08 29.26
N ASN A 24 5.00 -3.66 30.32
CA ASN A 24 6.15 -4.57 30.31
C ASN A 24 5.84 -5.79 31.18
N ASN A 25 6.57 -6.89 31.01
CA ASN A 25 6.35 -8.13 31.76
C ASN A 25 6.49 -8.00 33.29
N ASN A 26 7.09 -6.91 33.77
CA ASN A 26 7.43 -6.73 35.19
C ASN A 26 6.54 -5.70 35.91
N GLY A 27 5.64 -5.04 35.18
CA GLY A 27 4.89 -3.89 35.67
C GLY A 27 3.41 -3.97 35.31
N ARG A 28 2.58 -3.22 36.04
CA ARG A 28 1.19 -3.06 35.66
C ARG A 28 1.12 -2.25 34.36
N PRO A 29 0.18 -2.57 33.46
CA PRO A 29 -0.11 -1.68 32.34
C PRO A 29 -0.35 -0.25 32.84
N MET A 30 -0.01 0.74 32.02
CA MET A 30 -0.18 2.16 32.33
C MET A 30 -0.81 2.89 31.13
N HIS A 31 -1.59 3.93 31.39
CA HIS A 31 -2.14 4.81 30.35
C HIS A 31 -2.08 6.27 30.79
N ASN A 32 -1.92 7.20 29.83
CA ASN A 32 -1.99 8.65 30.07
C ASN A 32 -3.11 9.31 29.26
N LEU A 33 -4.19 8.56 29.03
CA LEU A 33 -5.42 9.07 28.43
C LEU A 33 -6.14 9.99 29.43
N ASN A 34 -6.72 11.08 28.93
CA ASN A 34 -7.53 11.98 29.75
C ASN A 34 -8.95 11.43 29.82
N LEU A 35 -9.21 10.50 30.74
CA LEU A 35 -10.48 9.80 30.85
C LEU A 35 -11.41 10.48 31.87
N ASN A 36 -12.71 10.48 31.59
CA ASN A 36 -13.71 10.81 32.61
C ASN A 36 -13.81 9.66 33.65
N ARG A 37 -14.57 9.87 34.73
CA ARG A 37 -14.69 8.88 35.82
C ARG A 37 -15.21 7.51 35.35
N GLU A 38 -16.19 7.48 34.46
CA GLU A 38 -16.76 6.23 33.96
C GLU A 38 -15.78 5.50 33.03
N GLU A 39 -15.11 6.24 32.15
CA GLU A 39 -14.07 5.71 31.27
C GLU A 39 -12.88 5.18 32.06
N GLN A 40 -12.45 5.88 33.12
CA GLN A 40 -11.37 5.44 34.01
C GLN A 40 -11.72 4.11 34.65
N ASN A 41 -12.92 3.98 35.23
CA ASN A 41 -13.36 2.72 35.83
C ASN A 41 -13.35 1.55 34.82
N ARG A 42 -13.82 1.79 33.59
CA ARG A 42 -13.78 0.76 32.53
C ARG A 42 -12.35 0.38 32.17
N MET A 43 -11.48 1.38 32.00
CA MET A 43 -10.07 1.18 31.67
C MET A 43 -9.35 0.37 32.75
N ASP A 44 -9.59 0.68 34.03
CA ASP A 44 -8.99 -0.04 35.16
C ASP A 44 -9.42 -1.52 35.17
N ILE A 45 -10.71 -1.81 34.92
CA ILE A 45 -11.21 -3.19 34.80
C ILE A 45 -10.48 -3.91 33.67
N TYR A 46 -10.44 -3.32 32.46
CA TYR A 46 -9.80 -3.96 31.31
C TYR A 46 -8.31 -4.18 31.51
N MET A 47 -7.60 -3.24 32.13
CA MET A 47 -6.18 -3.38 32.41
C MET A 47 -5.91 -4.46 33.46
N ASN A 48 -6.72 -4.52 34.53
CA ASN A 48 -6.60 -5.54 35.57
C ASN A 48 -6.83 -6.95 35.01
N ASP A 49 -7.87 -7.13 34.19
CA ASP A 49 -8.17 -8.40 33.52
C ASP A 49 -7.04 -8.82 32.55
N PHE A 50 -6.25 -7.86 32.09
CA PHE A 50 -5.20 -8.08 31.09
C PHE A 50 -3.79 -8.30 31.68
N ILE A 51 -3.57 -8.08 32.99
CA ILE A 51 -2.24 -8.15 33.62
C ILE A 51 -1.49 -9.46 33.31
N SER A 52 -2.19 -10.59 33.33
CA SER A 52 -1.58 -11.92 33.13
C SER A 52 -1.54 -12.38 31.67
N ASN A 53 -2.01 -11.56 30.73
CA ASN A 53 -2.08 -11.92 29.32
C ASN A 53 -0.80 -11.56 28.58
N ASP A 54 0.05 -12.56 28.35
CA ASP A 54 1.29 -12.44 27.57
C ASP A 54 1.14 -12.95 26.11
N LYS A 55 -0.08 -13.32 25.68
CA LYS A 55 -0.32 -13.95 24.38
C LYS A 55 -1.02 -13.06 23.37
N SER A 56 -1.78 -12.07 23.81
CA SER A 56 -2.41 -11.08 22.93
C SER A 56 -1.97 -9.66 23.25
N LEU A 57 -2.14 -8.76 22.28
CA LEU A 57 -1.92 -7.32 22.44
C LEU A 57 -3.13 -6.68 23.12
N PHE A 58 -2.88 -5.70 23.99
CA PHE A 58 -3.96 -4.95 24.64
C PHE A 58 -4.81 -4.24 23.59
N LEU A 59 -4.18 -3.72 22.54
CA LEU A 59 -4.88 -3.12 21.40
C LEU A 59 -5.91 -4.08 20.79
N THR A 60 -5.57 -5.38 20.66
CA THR A 60 -6.49 -6.40 20.15
C THR A 60 -7.65 -6.64 21.11
N GLU A 61 -7.39 -6.78 22.41
CA GLU A 61 -8.45 -6.99 23.40
C GLU A 61 -9.36 -5.78 23.55
N MET A 62 -8.83 -4.57 23.41
CA MET A 62 -9.62 -3.33 23.40
C MET A 62 -10.57 -3.25 22.20
N ASN A 63 -10.29 -4.00 21.12
CA ASN A 63 -11.12 -4.06 19.92
C ASN A 63 -11.99 -5.32 19.83
N ARG A 64 -11.93 -6.20 20.83
CA ARG A 64 -12.75 -7.41 20.91
C ARG A 64 -13.99 -7.17 21.77
N ASN A 65 -15.17 -7.17 21.14
CA ASN A 65 -16.48 -7.10 21.80
C ASN A 65 -16.67 -5.90 22.75
N LYS A 66 -15.87 -4.83 22.59
CA LYS A 66 -15.97 -3.60 23.38
C LYS A 66 -16.51 -2.48 22.50
N HIS A 67 -17.52 -1.78 23.02
CA HIS A 67 -18.12 -0.63 22.38
C HIS A 67 -17.72 0.64 23.13
N PHE A 68 -17.17 1.60 22.39
CA PHE A 68 -16.87 2.93 22.88
C PHE A 68 -17.62 3.93 22.01
N GLU A 69 -18.25 4.91 22.65
CA GLU A 69 -18.89 6.01 21.95
C GLU A 69 -17.86 6.80 21.14
N LYS A 70 -18.28 7.47 20.06
CA LYS A 70 -17.35 8.14 19.14
C LYS A 70 -16.56 9.27 19.82
N ASP A 71 -17.18 9.94 20.78
CA ASP A 71 -16.65 11.02 21.60
C ASP A 71 -15.87 10.52 22.83
N SER A 72 -15.89 9.22 23.12
CA SER A 72 -15.09 8.63 24.19
C SER A 72 -13.59 8.70 23.90
N ASN A 73 -12.80 9.03 24.92
CA ASN A 73 -11.35 8.99 24.82
C ASN A 73 -10.79 7.56 24.67
N LEU A 74 -11.57 6.53 25.04
CA LEU A 74 -11.22 5.12 24.81
C LEU A 74 -11.32 4.71 23.33
N ASN A 75 -12.09 5.45 22.53
CA ASN A 75 -12.24 5.19 21.09
C ASN A 75 -10.92 5.36 20.31
N VAL A 76 -9.87 5.93 20.93
CA VAL A 76 -8.52 5.96 20.36
C VAL A 76 -7.99 4.56 20.01
N PHE A 77 -8.31 3.54 20.83
CA PHE A 77 -7.89 2.17 20.55
C PHE A 77 -8.55 1.61 19.29
N HIS A 78 -9.83 1.93 19.06
CA HIS A 78 -10.54 1.55 17.84
C HIS A 78 -10.00 2.26 16.62
N LYS A 79 -9.69 3.56 16.73
CA LYS A 79 -9.08 4.32 15.63
C LYS A 79 -7.73 3.72 15.20
N ILE A 80 -6.86 3.43 16.16
CA ILE A 80 -5.53 2.85 15.87
C ILE A 80 -5.67 1.45 15.26
N TYR A 81 -6.52 0.60 15.83
CA TYR A 81 -6.74 -0.75 15.31
C TYR A 81 -7.36 -0.76 13.90
N GLN A 82 -8.31 0.13 13.65
CA GLN A 82 -8.89 0.31 12.31
C GLN A 82 -7.84 0.73 11.30
N TRP A 83 -6.93 1.63 11.67
CA TRP A 83 -5.82 1.99 10.79
C TRP A 83 -4.98 0.78 10.39
N PHE A 84 -4.56 -0.05 11.37
CA PHE A 84 -3.80 -1.28 11.08
C PHE A 84 -4.55 -2.29 10.22
N THR A 85 -5.87 -2.39 10.38
CA THR A 85 -6.67 -3.43 9.73
C THR A 85 -7.27 -3.02 8.39
N LYS A 86 -7.46 -1.71 8.15
CA LYS A 86 -8.14 -1.20 6.96
C LYS A 86 -7.28 -0.26 6.13
N ASP A 87 -6.42 0.53 6.77
CA ASP A 87 -5.70 1.61 6.11
C ASP A 87 -4.21 1.28 5.87
N LEU A 88 -3.64 0.34 6.63
CA LEU A 88 -2.26 -0.08 6.45
C LEU A 88 -2.10 -0.84 5.13
N ASN A 89 -1.43 -0.19 4.18
CA ASN A 89 -1.03 -0.81 2.92
C ASN A 89 0.46 -1.18 2.97
N VAL A 90 0.76 -2.48 3.10
CA VAL A 90 2.14 -3.00 3.05
C VAL A 90 2.50 -3.33 1.62
N VAL A 91 3.42 -2.57 1.04
CA VAL A 91 3.96 -2.82 -0.29
C VAL A 91 5.25 -3.61 -0.16
N LEU A 92 5.27 -4.84 -0.70
CA LEU A 92 6.46 -5.69 -0.76
C LEU A 92 7.12 -5.55 -2.14
N PRO A 93 8.44 -5.79 -2.27
CA PRO A 93 9.14 -5.69 -3.55
C PRO A 93 8.51 -6.52 -4.67
N ASP A 94 8.05 -7.73 -4.36
CA ASP A 94 7.42 -8.64 -5.33
C ASP A 94 5.90 -8.42 -5.49
N MET A 95 5.31 -7.42 -4.83
CA MET A 95 3.87 -7.20 -4.93
C MET A 95 3.54 -6.58 -6.31
N PRO A 96 2.70 -7.23 -7.14
CA PRO A 96 2.29 -6.66 -8.41
C PRO A 96 1.49 -5.39 -8.15
N LEU A 97 1.82 -4.34 -8.90
CA LEU A 97 1.08 -3.10 -8.89
C LEU A 97 -0.35 -3.39 -9.40
N LYS A 98 -1.37 -3.01 -8.62
CA LYS A 98 -2.77 -3.38 -8.91
C LYS A 98 -3.57 -2.30 -9.61
N LYS A 99 -3.10 -1.05 -9.60
CA LYS A 99 -3.77 0.10 -10.19
C LYS A 99 -2.75 0.98 -10.89
N PHE A 100 -2.82 1.00 -12.22
CA PHE A 100 -1.91 1.76 -13.07
C PHE A 100 -2.53 3.01 -13.66
N ALA A 101 -3.77 3.34 -13.27
CA ALA A 101 -4.47 4.55 -13.68
C ALA A 101 -3.64 5.82 -13.48
N TYR A 102 -2.80 5.81 -12.43
CA TYR A 102 -1.93 6.90 -12.06
C TYR A 102 -0.76 7.15 -13.05
N TYR A 103 -0.49 6.20 -13.95
CA TYR A 103 0.50 6.32 -15.01
C TYR A 103 -0.10 6.70 -16.36
N TYR A 104 -1.42 6.92 -16.47
CA TYR A 104 -2.04 7.34 -17.74
C TYR A 104 -2.17 8.84 -17.87
N ASP A 105 -2.09 9.57 -16.75
CA ASP A 105 -2.25 11.01 -16.69
C ASP A 105 -0.94 11.69 -16.27
N GLU A 106 -0.56 12.71 -17.02
CA GLU A 106 0.70 13.43 -16.84
C GLU A 106 0.76 14.18 -15.51
N SER A 107 -0.39 14.69 -15.03
CA SER A 107 -0.48 15.39 -13.75
C SER A 107 -0.25 14.44 -12.57
N THR A 108 -0.78 13.23 -12.66
CA THR A 108 -0.62 12.17 -11.66
C THR A 108 0.79 11.60 -11.69
N LEU A 109 1.36 11.41 -12.89
CA LEU A 109 2.75 11.02 -13.04
C LEU A 109 3.71 12.03 -12.40
N ASN A 110 3.44 13.34 -12.53
CA ASN A 110 4.24 14.37 -11.89
C ASN A 110 4.18 14.31 -10.35
N ASN A 111 3.07 13.88 -9.77
CA ASN A 111 2.98 13.64 -8.33
C ASN A 111 3.80 12.42 -7.91
N ILE A 112 3.75 11.33 -8.69
CA ILE A 112 4.60 10.15 -8.46
C ILE A 112 6.08 10.51 -8.53
N LYS A 113 6.50 11.33 -9.50
CA LYS A 113 7.89 11.82 -9.62
C LYS A 113 8.36 12.53 -8.35
N LYS A 114 7.53 13.40 -7.76
CA LYS A 114 7.87 14.11 -6.51
C LYS A 114 8.05 13.14 -5.34
N ILE A 115 7.19 12.14 -5.24
CA ILE A 115 7.25 11.10 -4.21
C ILE A 115 8.51 10.26 -4.38
N VAL A 116 8.79 9.77 -5.59
CA VAL A 116 9.97 8.93 -5.85
C VAL A 116 11.28 9.68 -5.59
N ARG A 117 11.36 10.97 -5.96
CA ARG A 117 12.51 11.83 -5.60
C ARG A 117 12.70 12.02 -4.11
N SER A 118 11.64 11.94 -3.31
CA SER A 118 11.73 12.06 -1.85
C SER A 118 12.28 10.80 -1.20
N PHE A 119 12.22 9.66 -1.91
CA PHE A 119 12.93 8.46 -1.53
C PHE A 119 14.35 8.55 -2.10
N ASP A 120 15.36 8.45 -1.24
CA ASP A 120 16.80 8.51 -1.57
C ASP A 120 17.26 7.27 -2.37
N THR A 121 16.63 7.07 -3.53
CA THR A 121 16.75 5.89 -4.41
C THR A 121 17.67 6.18 -5.60
N GLY A 122 18.10 7.43 -5.77
CA GLY A 122 18.84 7.90 -6.96
C GLY A 122 18.00 8.04 -8.24
N ILE A 123 16.71 7.73 -8.20
CA ILE A 123 15.79 7.91 -9.33
C ILE A 123 15.40 9.40 -9.40
N GLU A 124 15.83 10.08 -10.46
CA GLU A 124 15.53 11.50 -10.66
C GLU A 124 14.31 11.73 -11.57
N PHE A 125 14.04 10.84 -12.52
CA PHE A 125 12.88 10.98 -13.42
C PHE A 125 12.22 9.64 -13.75
N ILE A 126 10.90 9.70 -13.94
CA ILE A 126 10.07 8.62 -14.48
C ILE A 126 9.47 9.16 -15.77
N GLU A 127 9.58 8.42 -16.87
CA GLU A 127 9.08 8.81 -18.18
C GLU A 127 8.24 7.67 -18.77
N ILE A 128 7.11 8.03 -19.39
CA ILE A 128 6.31 7.09 -20.16
C ILE A 128 6.80 7.19 -21.61
N LYS A 129 7.23 6.07 -22.18
CA LYS A 129 7.72 6.02 -23.55
C LYS A 129 6.86 5.12 -24.42
N ASN A 130 6.70 5.53 -25.67
CA ASN A 130 6.10 4.68 -26.69
C ASN A 130 7.05 3.54 -27.02
N MET A 131 6.47 2.36 -27.23
CA MET A 131 7.15 1.13 -27.61
C MET A 131 6.56 0.62 -28.93
N SER A 132 7.38 0.02 -29.79
CA SER A 132 6.88 -0.58 -31.02
C SER A 132 6.25 -1.96 -30.76
N GLU A 133 5.41 -2.41 -31.69
CA GLU A 133 4.86 -3.78 -31.65
C GLU A 133 5.97 -4.84 -31.67
N GLU A 134 7.05 -4.60 -32.43
CA GLU A 134 8.20 -5.51 -32.50
C GLU A 134 8.90 -5.63 -31.15
N GLN A 135 9.12 -4.51 -30.45
CA GLN A 135 9.71 -4.51 -29.12
C GLN A 135 8.85 -5.27 -28.12
N LEU A 136 7.52 -5.08 -28.16
CA LEU A 136 6.61 -5.83 -27.31
C LEU A 136 6.64 -7.34 -27.64
N GLN A 137 6.58 -7.71 -28.92
CA GLN A 137 6.68 -9.10 -29.38
C GLN A 137 7.98 -9.77 -28.92
N ASN A 138 9.10 -9.06 -28.93
CA ASN A 138 10.38 -9.57 -28.45
C ASN A 138 10.38 -9.78 -26.92
N LYS A 139 9.65 -8.96 -26.16
CA LYS A 139 9.57 -9.04 -24.69
C LYS A 139 8.59 -10.11 -24.20
N ILE A 140 7.39 -10.21 -24.77
CA ILE A 140 6.34 -11.15 -24.32
C ILE A 140 6.21 -12.41 -25.17
N GLY A 141 6.88 -12.47 -26.33
CA GLY A 141 6.80 -13.56 -27.30
C GLY A 141 5.63 -13.41 -28.28
N ILE A 142 5.88 -13.81 -29.54
CA ILE A 142 4.92 -13.64 -30.66
C ILE A 142 3.59 -14.36 -30.41
N SER A 143 3.60 -15.54 -29.77
CA SER A 143 2.37 -16.28 -29.49
C SER A 143 1.46 -15.51 -28.53
N LEU A 144 2.02 -15.10 -27.38
CA LEU A 144 1.25 -14.37 -26.36
C LEU A 144 0.79 -13.01 -26.88
N TYR A 145 1.63 -12.33 -27.68
CA TYR A 145 1.25 -11.10 -28.36
C TYR A 145 -0.01 -11.29 -29.22
N LYS A 146 -0.03 -12.30 -30.09
CA LYS A 146 -1.17 -12.58 -30.96
C LYS A 146 -2.45 -12.87 -30.16
N ASP A 147 -2.32 -13.64 -29.08
CA ASP A 147 -3.47 -13.97 -28.22
C ASP A 147 -4.03 -12.71 -27.53
N VAL A 148 -3.16 -11.88 -26.94
CA VAL A 148 -3.55 -10.64 -26.24
C VAL A 148 -4.22 -9.65 -27.20
N ILE A 149 -3.59 -9.38 -28.34
CA ILE A 149 -4.14 -8.45 -29.34
C ILE A 149 -5.43 -8.98 -29.95
N GLY A 150 -5.51 -10.30 -30.20
CA GLY A 150 -6.73 -10.94 -30.69
C GLY A 150 -7.91 -10.77 -29.73
N GLU A 151 -7.69 -10.96 -28.43
CA GLU A 151 -8.73 -10.76 -27.42
C GLU A 151 -9.10 -9.28 -27.23
N LEU A 152 -8.13 -8.37 -27.31
CA LEU A 152 -8.40 -6.92 -27.28
C LEU A 152 -9.29 -6.50 -28.44
N LYS A 153 -8.97 -6.90 -29.68
CA LYS A 153 -9.78 -6.60 -30.87
C LYS A 153 -11.22 -7.07 -30.72
N LYS A 154 -11.42 -8.32 -30.24
CA LYS A 154 -12.77 -8.86 -29.99
C LYS A 154 -13.54 -8.05 -28.95
N LYS A 155 -12.87 -7.53 -27.93
CA LYS A 155 -13.52 -6.72 -26.88
C LYS A 155 -13.86 -5.31 -27.37
N VAL A 156 -12.97 -4.65 -28.10
CA VAL A 156 -13.25 -3.34 -28.73
C VAL A 156 -14.44 -3.47 -29.68
N GLN A 157 -14.47 -4.51 -30.53
CA GLN A 157 -15.60 -4.81 -31.42
C GLN A 157 -16.94 -4.93 -30.69
N LYS A 158 -16.94 -5.55 -29.51
CA LYS A 158 -18.17 -5.79 -28.74
C LYS A 158 -18.62 -4.56 -27.95
N GLN A 159 -17.69 -3.74 -27.46
CA GLN A 159 -18.01 -2.62 -26.58
C GLN A 159 -18.12 -1.28 -27.32
N GLY A 160 -17.47 -1.14 -28.48
CA GLY A 160 -17.46 0.10 -29.26
C GLY A 160 -16.82 1.28 -28.51
N GLN A 161 -15.83 0.98 -27.66
CA GLN A 161 -15.06 1.99 -26.93
C GLN A 161 -13.59 1.56 -26.80
N GLU A 162 -12.71 2.55 -26.60
CA GLU A 162 -11.30 2.35 -26.32
C GLU A 162 -11.10 1.42 -25.12
N LEU A 163 -10.13 0.52 -25.25
CA LEU A 163 -9.72 -0.38 -24.17
C LEU A 163 -8.26 -0.17 -23.79
N ASN A 164 -8.05 -0.12 -22.48
CA ASN A 164 -6.74 0.01 -21.86
C ASN A 164 -6.40 -1.28 -21.09
N LEU A 165 -5.27 -1.90 -21.43
CA LEU A 165 -4.74 -3.09 -20.76
C LEU A 165 -3.39 -2.77 -20.13
N SER A 166 -3.25 -3.02 -18.83
CA SER A 166 -1.94 -2.99 -18.16
C SER A 166 -1.41 -4.41 -18.03
N MET A 167 -0.13 -4.60 -18.35
CA MET A 167 0.59 -5.84 -18.14
C MET A 167 1.86 -5.55 -17.35
N GLN A 168 2.15 -6.37 -16.35
CA GLN A 168 3.36 -6.28 -15.55
C GLN A 168 4.02 -7.65 -15.47
N SER A 169 5.32 -7.71 -15.76
CA SER A 169 6.20 -8.81 -15.40
C SER A 169 7.07 -8.39 -14.21
N LYS A 170 7.92 -9.29 -13.69
CA LYS A 170 8.87 -8.92 -12.63
C LYS A 170 9.82 -7.79 -13.04
N LYS A 171 10.08 -7.64 -14.33
CA LYS A 171 11.14 -6.77 -14.87
C LYS A 171 10.62 -5.65 -15.75
N GLU A 172 9.36 -5.69 -16.14
CA GLU A 172 8.83 -4.84 -17.20
C GLU A 172 7.38 -4.49 -16.95
N PHE A 173 7.00 -3.32 -17.42
CA PHE A 173 5.63 -2.83 -17.39
C PHE A 173 5.24 -2.32 -18.77
N PHE A 174 4.05 -2.69 -19.23
CA PHE A 174 3.50 -2.23 -20.49
C PHE A 174 2.04 -1.83 -20.30
N ASN A 175 1.66 -0.78 -21.01
CA ASN A 175 0.28 -0.42 -21.23
C ASN A 175 -0.03 -0.53 -22.72
N ILE A 176 -1.13 -1.20 -23.04
CA ILE A 176 -1.60 -1.42 -24.40
C ILE A 176 -2.98 -0.77 -24.49
N THR A 177 -3.09 0.23 -25.34
CA THR A 177 -4.33 0.94 -25.63
C THR A 177 -4.77 0.60 -27.04
N MET A 178 -6.04 0.24 -27.21
CA MET A 178 -6.62 0.02 -28.53
C MET A 178 -7.87 0.89 -28.66
N ASN A 179 -7.83 1.80 -29.63
CA ASN A 179 -8.97 2.67 -29.94
C ASN A 179 -10.02 1.95 -30.80
N ASP A 180 -11.14 2.61 -31.08
CA ASP A 180 -12.24 2.07 -31.87
C ASP A 180 -11.89 1.84 -33.35
N ASN A 181 -10.79 2.46 -33.83
CA ASN A 181 -10.24 2.26 -35.16
C ASN A 181 -9.23 1.09 -35.22
N TYR A 182 -9.03 0.39 -34.11
CA TYR A 182 -8.02 -0.67 -33.94
C TYR A 182 -6.57 -0.20 -34.04
N ASP A 183 -6.32 1.10 -33.91
CA ASP A 183 -4.95 1.61 -33.75
C ASP A 183 -4.44 1.20 -32.38
N LEU A 184 -3.20 0.71 -32.36
CA LEU A 184 -2.54 0.24 -31.16
C LEU A 184 -1.53 1.27 -30.66
N GLU A 185 -1.68 1.68 -29.41
CA GLU A 185 -0.66 2.43 -28.69
C GLU A 185 -0.06 1.53 -27.61
N ILE A 186 1.27 1.42 -27.59
CA ILE A 186 1.99 0.65 -26.57
C ILE A 186 2.91 1.61 -25.84
N LYS A 187 2.78 1.66 -24.50
CA LYS A 187 3.56 2.50 -23.61
C LYS A 187 4.29 1.66 -22.57
N THR A 188 5.47 2.08 -22.16
CA THR A 188 6.25 1.49 -21.06
C THR A 188 6.78 2.58 -20.13
N LEU A 189 7.29 2.19 -18.97
CA LEU A 189 7.93 3.08 -18.01
C LEU A 189 9.46 2.96 -18.12
N CYS A 190 10.13 4.12 -18.20
CA CYS A 190 11.57 4.25 -18.10
C CYS A 190 11.95 5.13 -16.92
N PHE A 191 13.04 4.80 -16.25
CA PHE A 191 13.61 5.55 -15.14
C PHE A 191 14.89 6.24 -15.59
N LYS A 192 15.13 7.48 -15.14
CA LYS A 192 16.44 8.14 -15.28
C LYS A 192 17.04 8.34 -13.90
N HIS A 193 18.26 7.85 -13.74
CA HIS A 193 19.05 8.05 -12.54
C HIS A 193 20.01 9.23 -12.73
N GLY A 194 19.97 10.21 -11.83
CA GLY A 194 20.98 11.25 -11.79
C GLY A 194 21.15 12.06 -13.08
N LYS A 195 22.40 12.50 -13.29
CA LYS A 195 22.89 13.10 -14.55
C LYS A 195 23.17 12.07 -15.66
N SER A 196 22.63 10.86 -15.56
CA SER A 196 22.82 9.86 -16.62
C SER A 196 22.13 10.31 -17.90
N MET A 197 22.86 10.23 -19.02
CA MET A 197 22.30 10.44 -20.36
C MET A 197 21.52 9.21 -20.85
N LEU A 198 21.46 8.13 -20.04
CA LEU A 198 20.84 6.86 -20.37
C LEU A 198 19.49 6.71 -19.67
N ASP A 199 18.54 6.14 -20.40
CA ASP A 199 17.28 5.66 -19.85
C ASP A 199 17.46 4.23 -19.33
N PHE A 200 16.97 3.97 -18.13
CA PHE A 200 16.98 2.67 -17.50
C PHE A 200 15.59 2.03 -17.61
N GLU A 201 15.56 0.76 -18.00
CA GLU A 201 14.33 -0.03 -18.00
C GLU A 201 13.90 -0.36 -16.55
N PHE A 202 12.70 -0.92 -16.38
CA PHE A 202 12.10 -1.17 -15.07
C PHE A 202 12.90 -2.11 -14.14
N CYS A 203 13.88 -2.85 -14.69
CA CYS A 203 14.86 -3.61 -13.92
C CYS A 203 16.28 -3.24 -14.36
N GLU A 204 16.85 -2.22 -13.71
CA GLU A 204 18.23 -2.26 -13.25
C GLU A 204 18.27 -2.13 -11.73
#